data_AF-A0A2M9F264-F1
#
_entry.id   AF-A0A2M9F264-F1
#
_cell.length_a   1.000
_cell.length_b   1.000
_cell.length_c   1.000
_cell.angle_alpha   90.00
_cell.angle_beta   90.00
_cell.angle_gamma   90.00
#
_symmetry.space_group_name_H-M   'P 1'
#
loop_
_entity.id
_entity.type
_entity.pdbx_description
1 polymer ?
#
loop_
_entity_poly.entity_id
_entity_poly.type
_entity_poly.pdbx_seq_one_letter_code
_entity_poly.pdbx_strand_id
1 'polypeptide(L)' 'MWKTPYIETDLFSYLVIKGPARLQSFGERTLSIRLTEMKIEVGADQLMLPTYSKDLLVIRFKGLNLFEVVRF' A
#
# COMPACT_ATOMS: atom_id res chain seq x y z
N MET A 1 -13.56 -5.46 -17.34
CA MET A 1 -12.84 -6.51 -16.58
C MET A 1 -11.82 -5.81 -15.71
N TRP A 2 -12.07 -5.67 -14.40
CA TRP A 2 -11.14 -4.97 -13.50
C TRP A 2 -9.99 -5.92 -13.20
N LYS A 3 -8.75 -5.52 -13.54
CA LYS A 3 -7.57 -6.37 -13.35
C LYS A 3 -7.31 -6.53 -11.85
N THR A 4 -7.00 -7.77 -11.43
CA THR A 4 -6.54 -8.07 -10.07
C THR A 4 -5.38 -7.13 -9.71
N PRO A 5 -5.44 -6.45 -8.56
CA PRO A 5 -4.39 -5.52 -8.18
C PRO A 5 -3.06 -6.24 -8.00
N TYR A 6 -2.01 -5.68 -8.59
CA TYR A 6 -0.65 -6.20 -8.49
C TYR A 6 0.14 -5.38 -7.47
N ILE A 7 0.85 -6.09 -6.59
CA ILE A 7 1.66 -5.52 -5.53
C ILE A 7 3.14 -5.77 -5.85
N GLU A 8 3.91 -4.70 -5.97
CA GLU A 8 5.37 -4.76 -6.10
C GLU A 8 5.99 -4.11 -4.86
N THR A 9 6.94 -4.81 -4.23
CA THR A 9 7.72 -4.24 -3.13
C THR A 9 9.20 -4.38 -3.45
N ASP A 10 9.97 -3.32 -3.17
CA ASP A 10 11.37 -3.53 -2.80
C ASP A 10 11.43 -3.57 -1.27
N LEU A 11 12.28 -4.43 -0.70
CA LEU A 11 12.36 -4.67 0.74
C LEU A 11 12.76 -3.41 1.56
N PHE A 12 13.09 -2.30 0.92
CA PHE A 12 13.80 -1.18 1.52
C PHE A 12 13.20 0.21 1.26
N SER A 13 12.26 0.40 0.32
CA SER A 13 11.92 1.77 -0.11
C SER A 13 10.52 2.01 -0.69
N TYR A 14 9.83 1.03 -1.27
CA TYR A 14 8.50 1.30 -1.86
C TYR A 14 7.52 0.12 -1.93
N LEU A 15 6.23 0.47 -1.92
CA LEU A 15 5.08 -0.38 -2.22
C LEU A 15 4.33 0.23 -3.41
N VAL A 16 4.23 -0.52 -4.51
CA VAL A 16 3.46 -0.12 -5.70
C VAL A 16 2.25 -1.02 -5.80
N ILE A 17 1.07 -0.41 -5.90
CA ILE A 17 -0.20 -1.08 -6.13
C ILE A 17 -0.76 -0.57 -7.45
N LYS A 18 -0.95 -1.48 -8.41
CA LYS A 18 -1.60 -1.20 -9.70
C LYS A 18 -3.05 -1.68 -9.64
N GLY A 19 -4.01 -0.82 -9.95
CA GLY A 19 -5.45 -1.10 -9.91
C GLY A 19 -6.23 -0.20 -8.94
N PRO A 20 -7.55 -0.39 -8.81
CA PRO A 20 -8.39 0.40 -7.92
C PRO A 20 -7.97 0.18 -6.46
N ALA A 21 -7.36 1.21 -5.86
CA ALA A 21 -6.93 1.21 -4.48
C ALA A 21 -7.42 2.49 -3.79
N ARG A 22 -7.86 2.34 -2.53
CA ARG A 22 -8.27 3.48 -1.70
C ARG A 22 -7.48 3.49 -0.42
N LEU A 23 -6.80 4.60 -0.17
CA LEU A 23 -6.18 4.90 1.11
C LEU A 23 -7.27 5.03 2.18
N GLN A 24 -7.22 4.19 3.22
CA GLN A 24 -8.17 4.23 4.34
C GLN A 24 -7.64 5.06 5.52
N SER A 25 -6.37 4.85 5.87
CA SER A 25 -5.70 5.61 6.93
C SER A 25 -4.23 5.80 6.59
N PHE A 26 -3.69 6.95 6.99
CA PHE A 26 -2.28 7.30 6.85
C PHE A 26 -1.83 7.96 8.15
N GLY A 27 -0.98 7.26 8.90
CA GLY A 27 -0.29 7.78 10.08
C GLY A 27 1.21 7.89 9.82
N GLU A 28 1.97 8.30 10.83
CA GLU A 28 3.43 8.45 10.72
C GLU A 28 4.15 7.12 10.47
N ARG A 29 3.59 6.02 11.00
CA ARG A 29 4.20 4.68 10.98
C ARG A 29 3.30 3.59 10.41
N THR A 30 2.01 3.86 10.25
CA THR A 30 1.04 2.86 9.81
C THR A 30 0.19 3.39 8.66
N LEU A 31 -0.15 2.48 7.74
CA LEU A 31 -0.90 2.76 6.54
C LEU A 31 -1.86 1.61 6.26
N SER A 32 -3.12 1.94 6.01
CA SER A 32 -4.15 0.97 5.61
C SER A 32 -4.68 1.30 4.22
N ILE A 33 -4.68 0.30 3.35
CA ILE A 33 -5.11 0.41 1.95
C ILE A 33 -6.20 -0.62 1.71
N ARG A 34 -7.35 -0.18 1.19
CA ARG A 34 -8.41 -1.06 0.75
C ARG A 34 -8.37 -1.21 -0.75
N LEU A 35 -8.31 -2.46 -1.18
CA LEU A 35 -8.53 -2.92 -2.54
C LEU A 35 -9.94 -3.52 -2.64
N THR A 36 -10.36 -3.91 -3.84
CA THR A 36 -11.71 -4.45 -4.08
C THR A 36 -12.05 -5.64 -3.17
N GLU A 37 -11.10 -6.55 -2.96
CA GLU A 37 -11.29 -7.80 -2.21
C GLU A 37 -10.24 -8.01 -1.10
N MET A 38 -9.42 -7.00 -0.84
CA MET A 38 -8.29 -7.12 0.08
C MET A 38 -8.10 -5.84 0.88
N LYS A 39 -7.53 -5.99 2.07
CA LYS A 39 -6.96 -4.90 2.85
C LYS A 39 -5.47 -5.16 3.01
N ILE A 40 -4.66 -4.13 2.81
CA ILE A 40 -3.23 -4.15 3.05
C ILE A 40 -2.96 -3.22 4.22
N GLU A 41 -2.31 -3.74 5.25
CA GLU A 41 -1.72 -2.94 6.32
C GLU A 41 -0.20 -2.93 6.18
N VAL A 42 0.36 -1.73 6.29
CA VAL A 42 1.80 -1.47 6.19
C VAL A 42 2.24 -0.78 7.47
N GLY A 43 3.17 -1.41 8.19
CA GLY A 43 3.92 -0.78 9.27
C GLY A 43 5.35 -0.46 8.82
N ALA A 44 5.82 0.76 9.06
CA ALA A 44 7.19 1.18 8.78
C ALA A 44 7.67 2.21 9.83
N ASP A 45 9.00 2.37 9.98
CA ASP A 45 9.56 3.39 10.88
C ASP A 45 9.20 4.81 10.45
N GLN A 46 9.16 5.02 9.12
CA GLN A 46 8.76 6.27 8.52
C GLN A 46 7.99 6.02 7.21
N LEU A 47 6.77 6.51 7.14
CA LEU A 47 5.98 6.56 5.91
C LEU A 47 6.14 7.92 5.22
N MET A 48 6.32 7.89 3.90
CA MET A 48 6.26 9.10 3.07
C MET A 48 4.86 9.27 2.50
N LEU A 49 4.52 10.52 2.15
CA LEU A 49 3.23 10.81 1.52
C LEU A 49 3.03 9.94 0.26
N PRO A 50 1.90 9.23 0.16
CA PRO A 50 1.62 8.37 -0.98
C PRO A 50 1.34 9.21 -2.23
N THR A 51 1.85 8.75 -3.37
CA THR A 51 1.49 9.28 -4.69
C THR A 51 0.37 8.41 -5.27
N TYR A 52 -0.74 9.02 -5.65
CA TYR A 52 -1.91 8.28 -6.16
C TYR A 52 -2.40 8.84 -7.51
N SER A 53 -2.82 7.92 -8.38
CA SER A 53 -3.58 8.17 -9.60
C SER A 53 -4.73 7.16 -9.67
N LYS A 54 -5.60 7.28 -10.70
CA LYS A 54 -6.80 6.45 -10.84
C LYS A 54 -6.55 4.94 -10.73
N ASP A 55 -5.39 4.46 -11.20
CA ASP A 55 -5.06 3.03 -11.28
C ASP A 55 -3.67 2.70 -10.71
N LEU A 56 -3.07 3.62 -9.96
CA LEU A 56 -1.73 3.44 -9.39
C LEU A 56 -1.61 4.14 -8.04
N LEU A 57 -1.16 3.39 -7.04
CA LEU A 57 -0.78 3.91 -5.73
C LEU A 57 0.68 3.53 -5.45
N VAL A 58 1.51 4.53 -5.19
CA VAL A 58 2.93 4.34 -4.85
C VAL A 58 3.13 4.90 -3.45
N ILE A 59 3.61 4.06 -2.55
CA ILE A 59 4.00 4.46 -1.20
C ILE A 59 5.49 4.26 -1.07
N ARG A 60 6.18 5.25 -0.49
CA ARG A 60 7.57 5.12 -0.10
C ARG A 60 7.67 5.05 1.41
N PHE A 61 8.59 4.24 1.90
CA PHE A 61 8.82 4.03 3.32
C PHE A 61 10.29 3.77 3.60
N LYS A 62 10.68 3.90 4.86
CA LYS A 62 12.02 3.57 5.34
C LYS A 62 11.91 2.74 6.62
N GLY A 63 12.75 1.73 6.76
CA GLY A 63 12.86 0.93 7.99
C GLY A 63 12.33 -0.50 7.86
N LEU A 64 12.18 -1.17 9.01
CA LEU A 64 11.62 -2.52 9.08
C LEU A 64 10.14 -2.47 8.67
N ASN A 65 9.76 -3.32 7.71
CA ASN A 65 8.41 -3.28 7.14
C ASN A 65 7.62 -4.50 7.59
N LEU A 66 6.49 -4.29 8.25
CA LEU A 66 5.49 -5.32 8.49
C LEU A 66 4.40 -5.19 7.44
N PHE A 67 4.19 -6.25 6.65
CA PHE A 67 3.11 -6.31 5.65
C PHE A 67 2.09 -7.36 6.07
N GLU A 68 0.86 -6.93 6.29
CA GLU A 68 -0.26 -7.83 6.48
C GLU A 68 -1.27 -7.65 5.34
N VAL A 69 -1.59 -8.76 4.67
CA VAL A 69 -2.61 -8.78 3.62
C VAL A 69 -3.78 -9.61 4.10
N VAL A 70 -4.90 -8.95 4.36
CA VAL A 70 -6.15 -9.58 4.78
C VAL A 70 -7.08 -9.69 3.57
N ARG A 71 -7.50 -10.91 3.23
CA ARG A 71 -8.52 -11.16 2.21
C ARG A 71 -9.89 -11.31 2.87
N PHE A 72 -10.93 -10.83 2.19
CA PHE A 72 -12.33 -10.97 2.64
C PHE A 72 -13.08 -11.99 1.80
#